data_AF-A0A956FUJ0-F1
#
_entry.id   AF-A0A956FUJ0-F1
#
_cell.length_a   1.000
_cell.length_b   1.000
_cell.length_c   1.000
_cell.angle_alpha   90.00
_cell.angle_beta   90.00
_cell.angle_gamma   90.00
#
_symmetry.space_group_name_H-M   'P 1'
#
loop_
_entity.id
_entity.type
_entity.pdbx_description
1 polymer ?
#
loop_
_entity_poly.entity_id
_entity_poly.type
_entity_poly.pdbx_seq_one_letter_code
_entity_poly.pdbx_strand_id
1 'polypeptide(L)'
;MATAGPASTRGYEGPAALPGAGDNPFDGPDADDLPDALVDAAPDEASAAVADADADASDAAAGDAGADAAVDQGVTDVGVRLTIYRGGDRLGDGTRVRRNRGVVEGEAVYTLARPAVAGERLQLLNFAEALREEPKALDTITLATYLDGPFERGRLDVQEVVGAAAYERRDDGERLEVELAAGATEVVVRYRVKVPHRYWPFGCARRRCSL
;
A
#
# COMPACT_ATOMS: atom_id res chain seq x y z
N MET A 1 -16.54 -17.14 48.97
CA MET A 1 -17.24 -15.89 49.34
C MET A 1 -16.26 -14.75 49.17
N ALA A 2 -16.34 -14.01 48.06
CA ALA A 2 -15.49 -12.85 47.80
C ALA A 2 -16.41 -11.64 47.60
N THR A 3 -16.30 -10.67 48.49
CA THR A 3 -17.06 -9.41 48.51
C THR A 3 -16.49 -8.43 47.48
N ALA A 4 -17.30 -8.07 46.49
CA ALA A 4 -17.02 -7.00 45.54
C ALA A 4 -17.26 -5.63 46.19
N GLY A 5 -16.26 -4.75 46.16
CA GLY A 5 -16.36 -3.35 46.59
C GLY A 5 -16.94 -2.44 45.49
N PRO A 6 -17.55 -1.29 45.85
CA PRO A 6 -18.25 -0.44 44.91
C PRO A 6 -17.29 0.37 44.01
N ALA A 7 -17.63 0.44 42.73
CA ALA A 7 -16.93 1.23 41.73
C ALA A 7 -17.21 2.73 41.93
N SER A 8 -16.14 3.51 42.07
CA SER A 8 -16.17 4.98 42.18
C SER A 8 -16.33 5.60 40.79
N THR A 9 -17.45 6.28 40.55
CA THR A 9 -17.68 7.12 39.37
C THR A 9 -16.91 8.44 39.52
N ARG A 10 -15.81 8.61 38.76
CA ARG A 10 -15.18 9.92 38.58
C ARG A 10 -15.96 10.69 37.50
N GLY A 11 -16.50 11.86 37.88
CA GLY A 11 -17.13 12.80 36.98
C GLY A 11 -16.15 13.32 35.94
N TYR A 12 -16.59 13.38 34.70
CA TYR A 12 -15.87 14.01 33.59
C TYR A 12 -16.26 15.48 33.54
N GLU A 13 -15.36 16.36 33.95
CA GLU A 13 -15.46 17.81 33.69
C GLU A 13 -15.12 18.04 32.22
N GLY A 14 -16.08 18.60 31.47
CA GLY A 14 -15.92 18.91 30.06
C GLY A 14 -14.85 19.98 29.80
N PRO A 15 -14.19 19.97 28.64
CA PRO A 15 -13.17 20.96 28.31
C PRO A 15 -13.78 22.37 28.15
N ALA A 16 -13.11 23.34 28.79
CA ALA A 16 -13.41 24.76 28.68
C ALA A 16 -13.36 25.25 27.21
N ALA A 17 -14.32 26.11 26.86
CA ALA A 17 -14.40 26.78 25.57
C ALA A 17 -13.14 27.62 25.30
N LEU A 18 -12.55 27.45 24.13
CA LEU A 18 -11.43 28.26 23.65
C LEU A 18 -11.94 29.63 23.17
N PRO A 19 -11.30 30.75 23.57
CA PRO A 19 -11.64 32.07 23.08
C PRO A 19 -11.05 32.35 21.69
N GLY A 20 -11.82 33.06 20.87
CA GLY A 20 -11.35 34.05 19.89
C GLY A 20 -10.63 33.51 18.64
N ALA A 21 -11.39 33.31 17.57
CA ALA A 21 -10.85 33.32 16.21
C ALA A 21 -10.39 34.75 15.88
N GLY A 22 -9.08 35.00 16.03
CA GLY A 22 -8.44 36.21 15.51
C GLY A 22 -8.25 36.11 14.00
N ASP A 23 -8.48 37.24 13.34
CA ASP A 23 -8.35 37.46 11.90
C ASP A 23 -7.03 36.91 11.33
N ASN A 24 -7.14 36.14 10.23
CA ASN A 24 -5.99 35.76 9.43
C ASN A 24 -5.80 36.82 8.32
N PRO A 25 -4.74 37.64 8.36
CA PRO A 25 -4.39 38.53 7.26
C PRO A 25 -3.60 37.73 6.21
N PHE A 26 -4.31 36.95 5.40
CA PHE A 26 -3.72 36.35 4.21
C PHE A 26 -4.54 36.79 3.00
N ASP A 27 -4.29 38.05 2.60
CA ASP A 27 -4.54 38.52 1.24
C ASP A 27 -3.71 37.66 0.30
N GLY A 28 -4.37 36.75 -0.39
CA GLY A 28 -3.78 36.06 -1.54
C GLY A 28 -3.69 37.05 -2.72
N PRO A 29 -2.65 36.96 -3.56
CA PRO A 29 -2.58 37.78 -4.76
C PRO A 29 -3.73 37.46 -5.71
N ASP A 30 -4.31 38.53 -6.27
CA ASP A 30 -5.37 38.52 -7.28
C ASP A 30 -5.02 37.61 -8.47
N ALA A 31 -5.99 36.81 -8.91
CA ALA A 31 -5.84 35.78 -9.92
C ALA A 31 -5.90 36.30 -11.38
N ASP A 32 -5.73 37.61 -11.61
CA ASP A 32 -6.04 38.26 -12.88
C ASP A 32 -4.81 38.61 -13.76
N ASP A 33 -3.63 38.06 -13.48
CA ASP A 33 -2.41 38.38 -14.23
C ASP A 33 -1.72 37.13 -14.82
N LEU A 34 -2.44 36.42 -15.69
CA LEU A 34 -1.84 35.43 -16.59
C LEU A 34 -1.83 35.99 -18.02
N PRO A 35 -0.66 36.08 -18.68
CA PRO A 35 -0.59 36.59 -20.05
C PRO A 35 -1.22 35.62 -21.05
N ASP A 36 -2.13 36.14 -21.88
CA ASP A 36 -2.64 35.53 -23.11
C ASP A 36 -1.49 35.37 -24.12
N ALA A 37 -0.78 34.25 -24.04
CA ALA A 37 0.19 33.86 -25.05
C ALA A 37 0.22 32.34 -25.22
N LEU A 38 -0.87 31.79 -25.79
CA LEU A 38 -0.84 30.48 -26.43
C LEU A 38 -1.07 30.67 -27.93
N VAL A 39 0.07 30.77 -28.60
CA VAL A 39 0.27 30.81 -30.04
C VAL A 39 -0.17 29.49 -30.66
N ASP A 40 -0.91 29.63 -31.76
CA ASP A 40 -1.23 28.59 -32.74
C ASP A 40 -0.05 27.67 -33.04
N ALA A 41 -0.21 26.38 -32.74
CA ALA A 41 0.60 25.32 -33.33
C ALA A 41 -0.37 24.26 -33.89
N ALA A 42 -0.57 24.31 -35.21
CA ALA A 42 -1.31 23.31 -35.96
C ALA A 42 -0.65 21.92 -35.82
N PRO A 43 -1.44 20.82 -35.78
CA PRO A 43 -0.88 19.48 -35.86
C PRO A 43 -0.44 19.18 -37.30
N ASP A 44 0.86 18.91 -37.45
CA ASP A 44 1.47 18.44 -38.70
C ASP A 44 1.22 16.92 -38.83
N GLU A 45 0.52 16.53 -39.89
CA GLU A 45 0.24 15.14 -40.24
C GLU A 45 1.50 14.48 -40.84
N ALA A 46 2.28 13.79 -40.00
CA ALA A 46 3.37 12.94 -40.46
C ALA A 46 2.99 11.46 -40.39
N SER A 47 2.47 11.01 -41.53
CA SER A 47 2.40 9.60 -41.96
C SER A 47 3.80 8.96 -42.01
N ALA A 48 3.98 7.79 -41.39
CA ALA A 48 5.01 6.83 -41.77
C ALA A 48 4.62 5.40 -41.38
N ALA A 49 4.69 4.53 -42.38
CA ALA A 49 4.39 3.12 -42.38
C ALA A 49 5.21 2.31 -41.36
N VAL A 50 4.55 1.35 -40.70
CA VAL A 50 5.23 0.24 -40.01
C VAL A 50 5.17 -0.97 -40.94
N ALA A 51 6.34 -1.41 -41.38
CA ALA A 51 6.53 -2.60 -42.18
C ALA A 51 6.60 -3.84 -41.28
N ASP A 52 5.96 -4.91 -41.75
CA ASP A 52 6.09 -6.28 -41.26
C ASP A 52 7.54 -6.75 -41.23
N ALA A 53 7.93 -7.38 -40.12
CA ALA A 53 9.13 -8.21 -40.03
C ALA A 53 8.80 -9.46 -39.21
N ASP A 54 8.40 -10.51 -39.92
CA ASP A 54 8.56 -11.89 -39.51
C ASP A 54 10.05 -12.22 -39.33
N ALA A 55 10.44 -12.71 -38.16
CA ALA A 55 11.66 -13.50 -37.98
C ALA A 55 11.50 -14.47 -36.82
N ASP A 56 11.13 -15.68 -37.22
CA ASP A 56 11.31 -16.97 -36.59
C ASP A 56 12.70 -17.10 -35.92
N ALA A 57 12.71 -17.40 -34.62
CA ALA A 57 13.87 -17.93 -33.91
C ALA A 57 13.39 -18.84 -32.78
N SER A 58 13.03 -20.06 -33.18
CA SER A 58 13.03 -21.23 -32.33
C SER A 58 14.44 -21.44 -31.75
N ASP A 59 14.61 -21.34 -30.43
CA ASP A 59 15.70 -22.02 -29.75
C ASP A 59 15.25 -22.60 -28.40
N ALA A 60 15.57 -23.87 -28.24
CA ALA A 60 15.12 -24.74 -27.18
C ALA A 60 16.08 -24.66 -25.99
N ALA A 61 15.62 -24.11 -24.87
CA ALA A 61 16.26 -24.33 -23.58
C ALA A 61 15.54 -25.46 -22.84
N ALA A 62 16.10 -26.65 -22.93
CA ALA A 62 15.79 -27.77 -22.06
C ALA A 62 16.39 -27.52 -20.65
N GLY A 63 15.55 -27.68 -19.64
CA GLY A 63 15.95 -28.25 -18.34
C GLY A 63 16.38 -27.28 -17.24
N ASP A 64 15.40 -26.80 -16.46
CA ASP A 64 15.51 -26.94 -15.01
C ASP A 64 14.17 -27.45 -14.46
N ALA A 65 14.09 -28.78 -14.36
CA ALA A 65 13.00 -29.49 -13.73
C ALA A 65 13.24 -29.51 -12.22
N GLY A 66 12.86 -28.41 -11.59
CA GLY A 66 12.84 -28.24 -10.14
C GLY A 66 11.81 -27.20 -9.70
N ALA A 67 10.80 -26.92 -10.54
CA ALA A 67 9.63 -26.21 -10.08
C ALA A 67 8.89 -27.16 -9.14
N ASP A 68 9.15 -27.00 -7.83
CA ASP A 68 8.20 -27.34 -6.79
C ASP A 68 6.83 -26.98 -7.34
N ALA A 69 6.05 -28.01 -7.68
CA ALA A 69 4.66 -27.84 -7.98
C ALA A 69 4.06 -27.39 -6.67
N ALA A 70 4.12 -26.07 -6.41
CA ALA A 70 3.39 -25.41 -5.37
C ALA A 70 1.97 -25.89 -5.57
N VAL A 71 1.57 -26.84 -4.73
CA VAL A 71 0.22 -27.35 -4.71
C VAL A 71 -0.59 -26.14 -4.34
N ASP A 72 -1.10 -25.47 -5.37
CA ASP A 72 -1.93 -24.29 -5.23
C ASP A 72 -3.07 -24.75 -4.35
N GLN A 73 -3.03 -24.32 -3.09
CA GLN A 73 -3.83 -24.93 -2.02
C GLN A 73 -5.33 -24.66 -2.22
N GLY A 74 -5.68 -24.01 -3.32
CA GLY A 74 -7.02 -23.64 -3.72
C GLY A 74 -7.53 -22.63 -2.72
N VAL A 75 -6.94 -21.43 -2.68
CA VAL A 75 -7.60 -20.32 -2.00
C VAL A 75 -8.90 -20.06 -2.77
N THR A 76 -10.05 -20.25 -2.11
CA THR A 76 -11.36 -20.12 -2.77
C THR A 76 -11.89 -18.70 -2.70
N ASP A 77 -11.56 -17.99 -1.63
CA ASP A 77 -12.00 -16.63 -1.39
C ASP A 77 -10.92 -15.83 -0.67
N VAL A 78 -10.84 -14.53 -1.00
CA VAL A 78 -9.96 -13.58 -0.34
C VAL A 78 -10.76 -12.35 0.05
N GLY A 79 -11.00 -12.19 1.34
CA GLY A 79 -11.61 -11.01 1.92
C GLY A 79 -10.53 -10.01 2.35
N VAL A 80 -10.61 -8.77 1.88
CA VAL A 80 -9.66 -7.72 2.29
C VAL A 80 -10.41 -6.55 2.90
N ARG A 81 -9.99 -6.16 4.11
CA ARG A 81 -10.46 -4.95 4.79
C ARG A 81 -9.29 -4.01 5.01
N LEU A 82 -9.44 -2.78 4.53
CA LEU A 82 -8.42 -1.73 4.65
C LEU A 82 -8.96 -0.56 5.46
N THR A 83 -8.15 -0.05 6.37
CA THR A 83 -8.36 1.22 7.06
C THR A 83 -7.22 2.16 6.70
N ILE A 84 -7.57 3.32 6.16
CA ILE A 84 -6.62 4.27 5.62
C ILE A 84 -6.49 5.45 6.58
N TYR A 85 -5.26 5.71 7.03
CA TYR A 85 -4.90 6.85 7.86
C TYR A 85 -4.02 7.82 7.07
N ARG A 86 -4.45 9.07 7.02
CA ARG A 86 -3.75 10.16 6.36
C ARG A 86 -2.76 10.82 7.32
N GLY A 87 -1.90 11.65 6.75
CA GLY A 87 -0.93 12.42 7.51
C GLY A 87 -1.60 13.31 8.54
N GLY A 88 -1.26 13.11 9.81
CA GLY A 88 -1.83 13.83 10.94
C GLY A 88 -2.90 13.07 11.71
N ASP A 89 -3.46 11.99 11.15
CA ASP A 89 -4.43 11.12 11.82
C ASP A 89 -3.79 10.35 12.98
N ARG A 90 -4.62 9.76 13.84
CA ARG A 90 -4.19 8.88 14.92
C ARG A 90 -4.56 7.43 14.61
N LEU A 91 -3.59 6.53 14.79
CA LEU A 91 -3.79 5.09 14.72
C LEU A 91 -4.55 4.58 15.95
N GLY A 92 -5.03 3.33 15.90
CA GLY A 92 -5.70 2.69 17.04
C GLY A 92 -4.82 2.60 18.31
N ASP A 93 -3.49 2.57 18.14
CA ASP A 93 -2.50 2.60 19.22
C ASP A 93 -2.23 4.02 19.78
N GLY A 94 -2.92 5.05 19.28
CA GLY A 94 -2.76 6.45 19.67
C GLY A 94 -1.60 7.17 18.98
N THR A 95 -0.74 6.46 18.25
CA THR A 95 0.38 7.05 17.51
C THR A 95 -0.14 7.95 16.40
N ARG A 96 0.47 9.13 16.26
CA ARG A 96 0.12 10.06 15.18
C ARG A 96 0.89 9.74 13.90
N VAL A 97 0.17 9.65 12.78
CA VAL A 97 0.78 9.54 11.45
C VAL A 97 1.46 10.87 11.10
N ARG A 98 2.71 10.81 10.59
CA ARG A 98 3.44 12.03 10.17
C ARG A 98 2.68 12.74 9.05
N ARG A 99 2.67 14.08 9.07
CA ARG A 99 1.83 14.92 8.18
C ARG A 99 2.01 14.68 6.68
N ASN A 100 3.17 14.20 6.25
CA ASN A 100 3.51 13.93 4.86
C ASN A 100 3.50 12.43 4.54
N ARG A 101 2.78 11.60 5.30
CA ARG A 101 2.74 10.14 5.10
C ARG A 101 1.33 9.60 5.17
N GLY A 102 1.15 8.39 4.65
CA GLY A 102 -0.03 7.58 4.89
C GLY A 102 0.33 6.32 5.67
N VAL A 103 -0.64 5.75 6.38
CA VAL A 103 -0.58 4.40 6.91
C VAL A 103 -1.84 3.68 6.50
N VAL A 104 -1.71 2.46 6.00
CA VAL A 104 -2.83 1.58 5.73
C VAL A 104 -2.71 0.39 6.68
N GLU A 105 -3.75 0.16 7.47
CA GLU A 105 -3.91 -1.07 8.24
C GLU A 105 -4.81 -1.99 7.44
N GLY A 106 -4.32 -3.18 7.14
CA GLY A 106 -5.01 -4.19 6.35
C GLY A 106 -5.23 -5.45 7.15
N GLU A 107 -6.36 -6.09 6.90
CA GLU A 107 -6.69 -7.44 7.33
C GLU A 107 -7.12 -8.21 6.08
N ALA A 108 -6.32 -9.21 5.69
CA ALA A 108 -6.63 -10.12 4.61
C ALA A 108 -6.99 -11.49 5.19
N VAL A 109 -8.14 -12.03 4.78
CA VAL A 109 -8.65 -13.34 5.18
C VAL A 109 -8.65 -14.22 3.93
N TYR A 110 -7.88 -15.30 3.97
CA TYR A 110 -7.78 -16.29 2.91
C TYR A 110 -8.57 -17.52 3.34
N THR A 111 -9.60 -17.87 2.58
CA THR A 111 -10.39 -19.08 2.80
C THR A 111 -9.80 -20.21 1.97
N LEU A 112 -9.47 -21.33 2.62
CA LEU A 112 -8.88 -22.50 1.96
C LEU A 112 -9.98 -23.43 1.43
N ALA A 113 -9.77 -24.04 0.26
CA ALA A 113 -10.70 -25.02 -0.31
C ALA A 113 -10.92 -26.25 0.57
N ARG A 114 -9.91 -26.57 1.40
CA ARG A 114 -9.90 -27.71 2.31
C ARG A 114 -9.10 -27.38 3.56
N PRO A 115 -9.32 -28.09 4.68
CA PRO A 115 -8.45 -27.99 5.83
C PRO A 115 -6.98 -28.29 5.46
N ALA A 116 -6.06 -27.45 5.95
CA ALA A 116 -4.64 -27.55 5.68
C ALA A 116 -4.02 -28.80 6.33
N VAL A 117 -3.04 -29.39 5.67
CA VAL A 117 -2.17 -30.45 6.19
C VAL A 117 -0.92 -29.82 6.78
N ALA A 118 -0.35 -30.45 7.82
CA ALA A 118 0.88 -29.98 8.45
C ALA A 118 2.01 -29.81 7.43
N GLY A 119 2.70 -28.67 7.46
CA GLY A 119 3.82 -28.35 6.59
C GLY A 119 3.42 -27.82 5.19
N GLU A 120 2.12 -27.75 4.87
CA GLU A 120 1.67 -27.05 3.66
C GLU A 120 1.95 -25.54 3.80
N ARG A 121 2.27 -24.89 2.67
CA ARG A 121 2.71 -23.49 2.65
C ARG A 121 1.87 -22.67 1.70
N LEU A 122 1.51 -21.48 2.15
CA LEU A 122 0.83 -20.45 1.37
C LEU A 122 1.85 -19.34 1.04
N GLN A 123 2.04 -19.07 -0.25
CA GLN A 123 2.92 -17.98 -0.70
C GLN A 123 2.09 -16.75 -1.01
N LEU A 124 2.38 -15.66 -0.32
CA LEU A 124 1.71 -14.38 -0.48
C LEU A 124 2.68 -13.35 -1.07
N LEU A 125 2.25 -12.63 -2.10
CA LEU A 125 3.04 -11.54 -2.67
C LEU A 125 3.05 -10.34 -1.73
N ASN A 126 4.23 -9.82 -1.42
CA ASN A 126 4.40 -8.59 -0.65
C ASN A 126 4.47 -7.39 -1.60
N PHE A 127 3.30 -6.90 -2.03
CA PHE A 127 3.20 -5.76 -2.94
C PHE A 127 3.89 -4.48 -2.44
N ALA A 128 4.02 -4.29 -1.12
CA ALA A 128 4.69 -3.11 -0.60
C ALA A 128 6.20 -3.14 -0.88
N GLU A 129 6.81 -4.32 -0.95
CA GLU A 129 8.21 -4.51 -1.32
C GLU A 129 8.40 -4.54 -2.85
N ALA A 130 7.40 -5.00 -3.62
CA ALA A 130 7.41 -4.84 -5.08
C ALA A 130 7.46 -3.37 -5.53
N LEU A 131 6.96 -2.47 -4.69
CA LEU A 131 7.03 -1.02 -4.90
C LEU A 131 8.30 -0.39 -4.31
N ARG A 132 9.32 -1.15 -3.90
CA ARG A 132 10.49 -0.61 -3.19
C ARG A 132 11.39 0.26 -4.06
N GLU A 133 11.43 0.02 -5.37
CA GLU A 133 12.25 0.80 -6.30
C GLU A 133 11.47 1.96 -6.91
N GLU A 134 12.18 3.07 -7.13
CA GLU A 134 11.68 4.16 -7.95
C GLU A 134 11.54 3.64 -9.38
N PRO A 135 10.38 3.82 -10.05
CA PRO A 135 10.23 3.38 -11.42
C PRO A 135 11.16 4.20 -12.32
N LYS A 136 12.28 3.58 -12.74
CA LYS A 136 13.34 4.21 -13.55
C LYS A 136 12.92 4.48 -15.00
N ALA A 137 11.80 3.91 -15.43
CA ALA A 137 11.26 3.99 -16.78
C ALA A 137 10.04 4.92 -16.86
N LEU A 138 9.99 5.97 -16.04
CA LEU A 138 9.00 7.02 -16.19
C LEU A 138 9.44 7.99 -17.28
N ASP A 139 8.49 8.54 -18.04
CA ASP A 139 8.79 9.58 -19.02
C ASP A 139 9.35 10.84 -18.33
N THR A 140 10.05 11.67 -19.10
CA THR A 140 10.71 12.89 -18.59
C THR A 140 9.73 13.87 -17.94
N ILE A 141 8.46 13.88 -18.34
CA ILE A 141 7.41 14.76 -17.78
C ILE A 141 6.98 14.25 -16.39
N THR A 142 6.90 12.94 -16.21
CA THR A 142 6.58 12.26 -14.96
C THR A 142 7.75 12.36 -13.98
N LEU A 143 8.98 12.28 -14.47
CA LEU A 143 10.19 12.60 -13.71
C LEU A 143 10.23 14.08 -13.28
N ALA A 144 9.84 15.00 -14.15
CA ALA A 144 9.79 16.43 -13.82
C ALA A 144 8.68 16.78 -12.80
N THR A 145 7.60 16.01 -12.75
CA THR A 145 6.55 16.16 -11.72
C THR A 145 6.89 15.43 -10.41
N TYR A 146 7.97 14.66 -10.38
CA TYR A 146 8.53 14.00 -9.20
C TYR A 146 9.19 14.96 -8.19
N LEU A 147 9.30 16.25 -8.53
CA LEU A 147 10.13 17.26 -7.86
C LEU A 147 9.72 17.69 -6.43
N ASP A 148 8.75 17.03 -5.78
CA ASP A 148 8.22 17.44 -4.46
C ASP A 148 8.82 16.69 -3.24
N GLY A 149 9.97 16.01 -3.39
CA GLY A 149 10.78 15.53 -2.26
C GLY A 149 11.50 14.18 -2.48
N PRO A 150 12.36 13.76 -1.53
CA PRO A 150 13.09 12.50 -1.63
C PRO A 150 12.12 11.30 -1.60
N PHE A 151 12.30 10.36 -2.52
CA PHE A 151 11.60 9.08 -2.51
C PHE A 151 11.90 8.32 -1.21
N GLU A 152 10.85 7.89 -0.53
CA GLU A 152 10.97 7.01 0.62
C GLU A 152 10.41 5.63 0.26
N ARG A 153 11.09 4.58 0.73
CA ARG A 153 10.63 3.21 0.51
C ARG A 153 9.36 2.96 1.31
N GLY A 154 8.37 2.34 0.66
CA GLY A 154 7.25 1.73 1.38
C GLY A 154 7.75 0.61 2.27
N ARG A 155 7.01 0.29 3.33
CA ARG A 155 7.34 -0.81 4.23
C ARG A 155 6.10 -1.56 4.65
N LEU A 156 6.11 -2.88 4.48
CA LEU A 156 5.13 -3.78 5.09
C LEU A 156 5.63 -4.20 6.48
N ASP A 157 4.80 -3.99 7.49
CA ASP A 157 4.97 -4.53 8.84
C ASP A 157 3.81 -5.51 9.10
N VAL A 158 4.08 -6.81 8.99
CA VAL A 158 3.14 -7.88 9.36
C VAL A 158 2.98 -7.85 10.88
N GLN A 159 1.75 -7.64 11.35
CA GLN A 159 1.44 -7.53 12.77
C GLN A 159 1.09 -8.90 13.36
N GLU A 160 0.32 -9.69 12.62
CA GLU A 160 -0.21 -10.97 13.09
C GLU A 160 -0.55 -11.86 11.89
N VAL A 161 -0.33 -13.17 12.06
CA VAL A 161 -0.78 -14.20 11.13
C VAL A 161 -1.50 -15.29 11.93
N VAL A 162 -2.81 -15.44 11.72
CA VAL A 162 -3.66 -16.46 12.36
C VAL A 162 -3.90 -17.60 11.38
N GLY A 163 -3.98 -18.84 11.88
CA GLY A 163 -4.10 -20.04 11.02
C GLY A 163 -2.75 -20.54 10.49
N ALA A 164 -1.66 -19.90 10.89
CA ALA A 164 -0.30 -20.27 10.54
C ALA A 164 0.42 -20.95 11.72
N ALA A 165 1.26 -21.94 11.42
CA ALA A 165 2.25 -22.48 12.34
C ALA A 165 3.49 -21.57 12.41
N ALA A 166 3.91 -21.03 11.27
CA ALA A 166 5.02 -20.09 11.15
C ALA A 166 4.83 -19.19 9.92
N TYR A 167 5.57 -18.08 9.87
CA TYR A 167 5.70 -17.29 8.65
C TYR A 167 7.11 -16.74 8.52
N GLU A 168 7.56 -16.56 7.29
CA GLU A 168 8.87 -15.98 6.98
C GLU A 168 8.80 -15.10 5.72
N ARG A 169 9.73 -14.15 5.64
CA ARG A 169 9.91 -13.34 4.42
C ARG A 169 10.96 -14.02 3.55
N ARG A 170 10.65 -14.23 2.28
CA ARG A 170 11.52 -14.79 1.25
C ARG A 170 11.85 -13.75 0.18
N ASP A 171 12.84 -14.05 -0.65
CA ASP A 171 13.21 -13.25 -1.83
C ASP A 171 13.42 -11.77 -1.49
N ASP A 172 14.34 -11.49 -0.56
CA ASP A 172 14.63 -10.14 -0.06
C ASP A 172 13.43 -9.35 0.50
N GLY A 173 12.33 -10.06 0.82
CA GLY A 173 11.10 -9.50 1.37
C GLY A 173 9.93 -9.45 0.40
N GLU A 174 10.13 -9.79 -0.88
CA GLU A 174 9.09 -9.74 -1.91
C GLU A 174 7.99 -10.78 -1.74
N ARG A 175 8.28 -11.88 -1.04
CA ARG A 175 7.31 -12.93 -0.73
C ARG A 175 7.19 -13.15 0.77
N LEU A 176 5.97 -13.38 1.21
CA LEU A 176 5.64 -13.83 2.55
C LEU A 176 5.20 -15.29 2.44
N GLU A 177 6.02 -16.19 2.96
CA GLU A 177 5.73 -17.62 2.99
C GLU A 177 5.13 -17.96 4.35
N VAL A 178 3.93 -18.53 4.34
CA VAL A 178 3.15 -18.84 5.54
C VAL A 178 3.01 -20.36 5.62
N GLU A 179 3.63 -20.97 6.63
CA GLU A 179 3.43 -22.37 6.95
C GLU A 179 2.10 -22.52 7.71
N LEU A 180 1.23 -23.39 7.22
CA LEU A 180 -0.13 -23.49 7.70
C LEU A 180 -0.24 -24.42 8.89
N ALA A 181 -1.06 -24.03 9.86
CA ALA A 181 -1.39 -24.92 10.97
C ALA A 181 -2.28 -26.07 10.47
N ALA A 182 -2.02 -27.29 10.95
CA ALA A 182 -2.82 -28.45 10.59
C ALA A 182 -4.30 -28.24 10.97
N GLY A 183 -5.20 -28.50 10.02
CA GLY A 183 -6.64 -28.32 10.18
C GLY A 183 -7.13 -26.88 10.00
N ALA A 184 -6.25 -25.90 9.72
CA ALA A 184 -6.67 -24.55 9.41
C ALA A 184 -7.53 -24.53 8.14
N THR A 185 -8.66 -23.82 8.19
CA THR A 185 -9.52 -23.58 7.02
C THR A 185 -9.44 -22.13 6.55
N GLU A 186 -8.89 -21.26 7.38
CA GLU A 186 -8.74 -19.84 7.14
C GLU A 186 -7.36 -19.38 7.61
N VAL A 187 -6.79 -18.44 6.86
CA VAL A 187 -5.56 -17.74 7.24
C VAL A 187 -5.85 -16.26 7.28
N VAL A 188 -5.57 -15.61 8.41
CA VAL A 188 -5.77 -14.16 8.57
C VAL A 188 -4.43 -13.47 8.69
N VAL A 189 -4.14 -12.55 7.79
CA VAL A 189 -2.93 -11.73 7.82
C VAL A 189 -3.32 -10.30 8.16
N ARG A 190 -2.89 -9.83 9.34
CA ARG A 190 -2.99 -8.43 9.73
C ARG A 190 -1.67 -7.74 9.47
N TYR A 191 -1.73 -6.64 8.75
CA TYR A 191 -0.53 -5.94 8.32
C TYR A 191 -0.72 -4.43 8.34
N ARG A 192 0.42 -3.73 8.41
CA ARG A 192 0.49 -2.27 8.34
C ARG A 192 1.43 -1.90 7.20
N VAL A 193 0.92 -1.17 6.22
CA VAL A 193 1.72 -0.58 5.14
C VAL A 193 1.97 0.88 5.48
N LYS A 194 3.24 1.26 5.59
CA LYS A 194 3.64 2.67 5.63
C LYS A 194 3.73 3.16 4.19
N VAL A 195 2.76 3.99 3.80
CA VAL A 195 2.70 4.57 2.46
C VAL A 195 3.67 5.76 2.43
N PRO A 196 4.70 5.73 1.58
CA PRO A 196 5.65 6.81 1.48
C PRO A 196 4.99 8.06 0.89
N HIS A 197 5.61 9.21 1.11
CA HIS A 197 5.27 10.42 0.37
C HIS A 197 5.60 10.18 -1.11
N ARG A 198 4.58 9.97 -1.94
CA ARG A 198 4.73 9.85 -3.40
C ARG A 198 3.87 10.89 -4.08
N TYR A 199 4.33 11.37 -5.23
CA TYR A 199 3.44 11.93 -6.23
C TYR A 199 2.79 10.76 -7.00
N TRP A 200 1.57 10.98 -7.47
CA TRP A 200 0.71 10.14 -8.31
C TRP A 200 1.39 9.02 -9.14
N PRO A 201 0.80 7.81 -9.33
CA PRO A 201 -0.57 7.39 -9.01
C PRO A 201 -0.75 6.66 -7.67
N PHE A 202 0.30 6.45 -6.87
CA PHE A 202 0.22 5.75 -5.58
C PHE A 202 0.85 6.57 -4.47
N GLY A 203 0.28 7.74 -4.13
CA GLY A 203 0.98 8.69 -3.27
C GLY A 203 0.16 9.78 -2.62
N CYS A 204 0.70 10.33 -1.54
CA CYS A 204 0.15 11.48 -0.84
C CYS A 204 0.87 12.77 -1.26
N ALA A 205 0.17 13.65 -1.99
CA ALA A 205 0.63 15.00 -2.31
C ALA A 205 -0.38 16.03 -1.79
N ARG A 206 0.08 17.12 -1.17
CA ARG A 206 -0.79 18.23 -0.69
C ARG A 206 -2.01 17.76 0.12
N ARG A 207 -1.84 16.79 1.03
CA ARG A 207 -2.90 16.16 1.87
C ARG A 207 -3.94 15.32 1.09
N ARG A 208 -3.69 15.01 -0.17
CA ARG A 208 -4.51 14.11 -1.00
C ARG A 208 -3.71 12.86 -1.29
N CYS A 209 -4.23 11.69 -0.90
CA CYS A 209 -3.58 10.40 -1.15
C CYS A 209 -4.36 9.66 -2.24
N SER A 210 -3.69 9.24 -3.32
CA SER A 210 -4.19 8.20 -4.21
C SER A 210 -3.68 6.86 -3.69
N LEU A 211 -4.61 5.96 -3.41
CA LEU A 211 -4.36 4.58 -2.99
C LEU A 211 -4.85 3.65 -4.08
#